data_AF-A0A1I4CII3-F1
#
_entry.id   AF-A0A1I4CII3-F1
#
_cell.length_a   1.000
_cell.length_b   1.000
_cell.length_c   1.000
_cell.angle_alpha   90.00
_cell.angle_beta   90.00
_cell.angle_gamma   90.00
#
_symmetry.space_group_name_H-M   'P 1'
#
loop_
_entity.id
_entity.type
_entity.pdbx_description
1 polymer ?
#
loop_
_entity_poly.entity_id
_entity_poly.type
_entity_poly.pdbx_seq_one_letter_code
_entity_poly.pdbx_strand_id
1 'polypeptide(L)'
;MLNHVVLMKFSDPEDAPAARDLLEGLKGRIGQIRELTVGLDTTGSALSYDLCLVTVHESADDLRGYQDHPAHLEVADWIRPRLAARAVVDHES
;
A
#
# COMPACT_ATOMS: atom_id res chain seq x y z
N MET A 1 8.44 15.15 6.42
CA MET A 1 7.52 14.46 5.48
C MET A 1 6.97 13.22 6.18
N LEU A 2 5.83 12.68 5.76
CA LEU A 2 5.18 11.54 6.40
C LEU A 2 5.29 10.30 5.50
N ASN A 3 5.90 9.24 6.01
CA ASN A 3 5.98 7.94 5.36
C ASN A 3 4.86 7.05 5.88
N HIS A 4 4.10 6.45 4.97
CA HIS A 4 3.07 5.47 5.24
C HIS A 4 3.53 4.12 4.69
N VAL A 5 3.84 3.19 5.59
CA VAL A 5 4.37 1.86 5.25
C VAL A 5 3.31 0.82 5.57
N VAL A 6 2.92 0.03 4.57
CA VAL A 6 1.91 -1.03 4.70
C VAL A 6 2.51 -2.35 4.24
N LEU A 7 2.47 -3.34 5.13
CA LEU A 7 2.80 -4.72 4.81
C LEU A 7 1.50 -5.51 4.66
N MET A 8 1.38 -6.25 3.55
CA MET A 8 0.19 -7.04 3.21
C MET A 8 0.53 -8.51 3.03
N LYS A 9 -0.21 -9.35 3.76
CA LYS A 9 -0.15 -10.80 3.65
C LYS A 9 -1.49 -11.26 3.10
N PHE A 10 -1.48 -11.95 1.98
CA PHE A 10 -2.68 -12.38 1.30
C PHE A 10 -3.12 -13.77 1.77
N SER A 11 -4.41 -14.03 1.67
CA SER A 11 -4.97 -15.36 1.88
C SER A 11 -4.58 -16.30 0.74
N ASP A 12 -4.48 -15.75 -0.48
CA ASP A 12 -3.84 -16.38 -1.62
C ASP A 12 -2.62 -15.54 -2.04
N PRO A 13 -1.38 -16.02 -1.86
CA PRO A 13 -0.17 -15.28 -2.25
C PRO A 13 -0.13 -14.86 -3.72
N GLU A 14 -0.85 -15.56 -4.61
CA GLU A 14 -0.94 -15.24 -6.04
C GLU A 14 -1.68 -13.91 -6.31
N ASP A 15 -2.40 -13.36 -5.32
CA ASP A 15 -3.02 -12.03 -5.43
C ASP A 15 -1.99 -10.88 -5.34
N ALA A 16 -0.79 -11.12 -4.80
CA ALA A 16 0.18 -10.07 -4.53
C ALA A 16 0.69 -9.33 -5.80
N PRO A 17 1.01 -10.00 -6.93
CA PRO A 17 1.36 -9.32 -8.18
C PRO A 17 0.23 -8.42 -8.71
N ALA A 18 -1.03 -8.89 -8.66
CA ALA A 18 -2.18 -8.09 -9.09
C ALA A 18 -2.39 -6.88 -8.17
N ALA A 19 -2.22 -7.05 -6.85
CA ALA A 19 -2.25 -5.96 -5.89
C ALA A 19 -1.17 -4.91 -6.18
N ARG A 20 0.06 -5.34 -6.52
CA ARG A 20 1.15 -4.45 -6.91
C ARG A 20 0.75 -3.58 -8.08
N ASP A 21 0.26 -4.18 -9.17
CA ASP A 21 -0.09 -3.45 -10.38
C ASP A 21 -1.22 -2.43 -10.14
N LEU A 22 -2.22 -2.79 -9.32
CA LEU A 22 -3.30 -1.87 -8.90
C LEU A 22 -2.77 -0.69 -8.08
N LEU A 23 -1.87 -0.93 -7.13
CA LEU A 23 -1.28 0.09 -6.26
C LEU A 23 -0.35 1.02 -7.03
N GLU A 24 0.52 0.48 -7.89
CA GLU A 24 1.37 1.27 -8.77
C GLU A 24 0.55 2.15 -9.72
N GLY A 25 -0.63 1.67 -10.14
CA GLY A 25 -1.60 2.44 -10.92
C GLY A 25 -2.18 3.66 -10.21
N LEU A 26 -2.00 3.83 -8.89
CA LEU A 26 -2.37 5.06 -8.17
C LEU A 26 -1.39 6.21 -8.41
N LYS A 27 -0.17 5.91 -8.83
CA LYS A 27 0.86 6.92 -9.10
C LYS A 27 0.39 7.88 -10.19
N GLY A 28 0.38 9.17 -9.88
CA GLY A 28 -0.10 10.22 -10.79
C GLY A 28 -1.62 10.38 -10.87
N ARG A 29 -2.42 9.52 -10.23
CA ARG A 29 -3.88 9.69 -10.09
C ARG A 29 -4.29 10.45 -8.83
N ILE A 30 -3.42 10.46 -7.81
CA ILE A 30 -3.69 11.07 -6.50
C ILE A 30 -2.60 12.12 -6.22
N GLY A 31 -2.99 13.39 -6.17
CA GLY A 31 -2.04 14.51 -6.02
C GLY A 31 -1.35 14.59 -4.66
N GLN A 32 -1.92 13.93 -3.64
CA GLN A 32 -1.38 13.85 -2.28
C GLN A 32 -0.23 12.84 -2.15
N ILE A 33 0.03 12.02 -3.17
CA ILE A 33 1.17 11.08 -3.20
C ILE A 33 2.39 11.81 -3.76
N ARG A 34 3.42 12.00 -2.94
CA ARG A 34 4.72 12.51 -3.40
C ARG A 34 5.57 11.40 -3.99
N GLU A 35 5.65 10.27 -3.29
CA GLU A 35 6.33 9.07 -3.74
C GLU A 35 5.47 7.85 -3.44
N LEU A 36 5.57 6.84 -4.29
CA LEU A 36 4.92 5.54 -4.13
C LEU A 36 5.86 4.47 -4.65
N THR A 37 6.15 3.50 -3.79
CA THR A 37 6.93 2.30 -4.11
C THR A 37 6.15 1.09 -3.64
N VAL A 38 6.12 0.05 -4.49
CA VAL A 38 5.53 -1.24 -4.15
C VAL A 38 6.57 -2.33 -4.39
N GLY A 39 6.82 -3.15 -3.38
CA GLY A 39 7.75 -4.28 -3.45
C GLY A 39 7.02 -5.58 -3.14
N LEU A 40 7.36 -6.64 -3.87
CA LEU A 40 6.97 -8.00 -3.54
C LEU A 40 8.10 -8.66 -2.74
N ASP A 41 7.74 -9.53 -1.79
CA ASP A 41 8.75 -10.31 -1.09
C ASP A 41 9.44 -11.27 -2.06
N THR A 42 10.75 -11.38 -1.90
CA THR A 42 11.63 -12.28 -2.66
C THR A 42 12.28 -13.32 -1.77
N THR A 43 12.22 -13.14 -0.44
CA THR A 43 12.88 -14.03 0.52
C THR A 43 12.01 -15.24 0.85
N GLY A 44 10.70 -15.06 0.96
CA GLY A 44 9.73 -16.13 1.22
C GLY A 44 9.82 -16.73 2.62
N SER A 45 10.22 -15.95 3.64
CA SER A 45 10.38 -16.44 5.01
C SER A 45 9.05 -16.56 5.74
N ALA A 46 9.00 -17.37 6.81
CA ALA A 46 7.79 -17.48 7.64
C ALA A 46 7.36 -16.14 8.29
N LEU A 47 8.30 -15.21 8.45
CA LEU A 47 8.07 -13.87 8.99
C LEU A 47 7.71 -12.85 7.90
N SER A 48 7.81 -13.23 6.63
CA SER A 48 7.51 -12.36 5.52
C SER A 48 6.02 -12.06 5.39
N TYR A 49 5.76 -10.85 4.94
CA TYR A 49 4.54 -10.45 4.25
C TYR A 49 4.82 -10.56 2.74
N ASP A 50 3.78 -10.61 1.92
CA ASP A 50 3.93 -10.86 0.48
C ASP A 50 4.20 -9.57 -0.30
N LEU A 51 3.73 -8.43 0.22
CA LEU A 51 3.84 -7.13 -0.42
C LEU A 51 4.12 -6.01 0.61
N CYS A 52 5.00 -5.08 0.25
CA CYS A 52 5.29 -3.84 0.98
C CYS A 52 4.94 -2.63 0.11
N LEU A 53 4.03 -1.78 0.59
CA LEU A 53 3.68 -0.49 0.01
C LEU A 53 4.31 0.60 0.88
N VAL A 54 5.00 1.54 0.24
CA VAL A 54 5.49 2.77 0.88
C VAL A 54 4.98 3.97 0.09
N THR A 55 4.27 4.87 0.76
CA THR A 55 3.89 6.17 0.20
C THR A 55 4.43 7.32 1.05
N VAL A 56 4.79 8.42 0.39
CA VAL A 56 5.28 9.64 1.05
C VAL A 56 4.28 10.77 0.82
N HIS A 57 3.96 11.49 1.90
CA HIS A 57 3.01 12.60 1.94
C HIS A 57 3.64 13.82 2.61
N GLU A 58 3.16 15.03 2.31
CA GLU A 58 3.69 16.25 2.94
C GLU A 58 3.24 16.37 4.41
N SER A 59 2.05 15.87 4.73
CA SER A 59 1.42 16.01 6.04
C SER A 59 0.46 14.87 6.35
N ALA A 60 -0.02 14.82 7.60
CA ALA A 60 -1.09 13.91 8.00
C ALA A 60 -2.42 14.20 7.26
N ASP A 61 -2.68 15.46 6.90
CA ASP A 61 -3.88 15.83 6.14
C ASP A 61 -3.81 15.30 4.69
N ASP A 62 -2.62 15.32 4.08
CA ASP A 62 -2.39 14.74 2.76
C ASP A 62 -2.55 13.21 2.80
N LEU A 63 -2.04 12.54 3.83
CA LEU A 63 -2.24 11.10 4.03
C LEU A 63 -3.73 10.76 4.15
N ARG A 64 -4.49 11.52 4.95
CA ARG A 64 -5.95 11.35 5.05
C ARG A 64 -6.64 11.58 3.70
N GLY A 65 -6.24 12.62 2.98
CA GLY A 65 -6.75 12.91 1.64
C GLY A 65 -6.48 11.78 0.63
N TYR A 66 -5.31 11.14 0.70
CA TYR A 66 -5.00 9.93 -0.06
C TYR A 66 -5.90 8.76 0.35
N GLN A 67 -6.06 8.49 1.65
CA GLN A 67 -6.87 7.38 2.15
C GLN A 67 -8.34 7.48 1.76
N ASP A 68 -8.89 8.70 1.72
CA ASP A 68 -10.28 8.98 1.34
C ASP A 68 -10.48 9.16 -0.17
N HIS A 69 -9.39 9.15 -0.97
CA HIS A 69 -9.49 9.39 -2.40
C HIS A 69 -10.22 8.24 -3.11
N PRO A 70 -11.18 8.50 -4.03
CA PRO A 70 -11.96 7.45 -4.70
C PRO A 70 -11.12 6.36 -5.37
N ALA A 71 -10.02 6.73 -6.03
CA ALA A 71 -9.10 5.78 -6.64
C ALA A 71 -8.41 4.86 -5.61
N HIS A 72 -8.06 5.38 -4.43
CA HIS A 72 -7.50 4.55 -3.36
C HIS A 72 -8.58 3.61 -2.80
N LEU A 73 -9.80 4.12 -2.57
CA LEU A 73 -10.92 3.30 -2.08
C LEU A 73 -11.26 2.16 -3.04
N GLU A 74 -11.26 2.40 -4.34
CA GLU A 74 -11.47 1.37 -5.38
C GLU A 74 -10.45 0.23 -5.27
N VAL A 75 -9.16 0.57 -5.13
CA VAL A 75 -8.09 -0.43 -4.94
C VAL A 75 -8.23 -1.13 -3.58
N ALA A 76 -8.53 -0.37 -2.52
CA ALA A 76 -8.71 -0.91 -1.18
C ALA A 76 -9.87 -1.91 -1.09
N ASP A 77 -10.97 -1.67 -1.79
CA ASP A 77 -12.12 -2.57 -1.86
C ASP A 77 -11.77 -3.90 -2.54
N TRP A 78 -10.85 -3.88 -3.52
CA TRP A 78 -10.31 -5.10 -4.11
C TRP A 78 -9.35 -5.83 -3.17
N ILE A 79 -8.42 -5.12 -2.50
CA ILE A 79 -7.36 -5.73 -1.68
C ILE A 79 -7.92 -6.28 -0.35
N ARG A 80 -8.71 -5.50 0.39
CA ARG A 80 -9.14 -5.82 1.77
C ARG A 80 -9.70 -7.25 1.95
N PRO A 81 -10.64 -7.74 1.12
CA PRO A 81 -11.18 -9.09 1.29
C PRO A 81 -10.18 -10.22 1.00
N ARG A 82 -9.01 -9.91 0.41
CA ARG A 82 -7.96 -10.88 0.05
C ARG A 82 -6.83 -10.95 1.08
N LEU A 83 -6.84 -10.11 2.10
CA LEU A 83 -5.78 -10.07 3.12
C LEU A 83 -6.02 -11.11 4.21
N ALA A 84 -5.00 -11.92 4.48
CA ALA A 84 -4.89 -12.73 5.69
C ALA A 84 -4.40 -11.90 6.88
N ALA A 85 -3.48 -10.96 6.64
CA ALA A 85 -2.99 -10.02 7.65
C ALA A 85 -2.50 -8.71 7.01
N ARG A 86 -2.47 -7.66 7.82
CA ARG A 86 -1.95 -6.34 7.45
C ARG A 86 -1.27 -5.68 8.64
N ALA A 87 -0.10 -5.08 8.40
CA ALA A 87 0.58 -4.22 9.36
C ALA A 87 0.81 -2.84 8.74
N VAL A 88 0.74 -1.79 9.56
CA VAL A 88 0.94 -0.40 9.11
C VAL A 88 1.80 0.34 10.10
N VAL A 89 2.73 1.15 9.60
CA VAL A 89 3.48 2.13 10.38
C VAL A 89 3.47 3.45 9.62
N ASP A 90 3.10 4.52 10.33
CA ASP A 90 3.26 5.88 9.87
C ASP A 90 4.39 6.54 10.66
N HIS A 91 5.36 7.14 9.98
CA HIS A 91 6.46 7.83 10.67
C HIS A 91 6.96 9.06 9.90
N GLU A 92 7.55 10.00 10.63
CA GLU A 92 8.17 11.17 10.04
C GLU A 92 9.56 10.85 9.46
N SER A 93 9.96 11.61 8.44
CA SER A 93 11.33 11.69 7.90
C SER A 93 11.70 13.13 7.58
#